data_AF-A0A1A8UTA1-F1
#
_entry.id   AF-A0A1A8UTA1-F1
#
_cell.length_a   1.000
_cell.length_b   1.000
_cell.length_c   1.000
_cell.angle_alpha   90.00
_cell.angle_beta   90.00
_cell.angle_gamma   90.00
#
_symmetry.space_group_name_H-M   'P 1'
#
loop_
_entity.id
_entity.type
_entity.pdbx_description
1 polymer ?
#
loop_
_entity_poly.entity_id
_entity_poly.type
_entity_poly.pdbx_seq_one_letter_code
_entity_poly.pdbx_strand_id
1 'polypeptide(L)'
;GISILYRVHLARKPGYFSFLDPFSPAVWLFMLLAYLAVSCVLFLAARLSPYEWYNPHPCLRERRDILENQYTLGNSLWFPVGGFMQQGSEIMPRALSTRCVSGVWWAFTLIIISSYTANLA
;
A
#
# COMPACT_ATOMS: atom_id res chain seq x y z
N GLY A 1 -9.54 52.72 30.39
CA GLY A 1 -9.83 51.33 29.96
C GLY A 1 -8.54 50.74 29.42
N ILE A 2 -8.22 49.50 29.77
CA ILE A 2 -6.99 48.83 29.31
C ILE A 2 -7.32 48.13 28.00
N SER A 3 -6.51 48.36 26.96
CA SER A 3 -6.64 47.70 25.66
C SER A 3 -5.34 46.98 25.31
N ILE A 4 -5.46 45.78 24.75
CA ILE A 4 -4.32 44.94 24.36
C ILE A 4 -4.09 45.10 22.87
N LEU A 5 -2.91 45.57 22.50
CA LEU A 5 -2.41 45.55 21.13
C LEU A 5 -1.67 44.23 20.91
N TYR A 6 -2.04 43.47 19.88
CA TYR A 6 -1.30 42.30 19.45
C TYR A 6 -0.89 42.46 17.98
N ARG A 7 0.29 41.95 17.63
CA ARG A 7 0.73 41.89 16.23
C ARG A 7 0.04 40.70 15.57
N VAL A 8 -0.75 40.96 14.53
CA VAL A 8 -1.28 39.90 13.66
C VAL A 8 -0.09 39.20 13.00
N HIS A 9 0.10 37.92 13.30
CA HIS A 9 1.06 37.10 12.55
C HIS A 9 0.51 36.92 11.13
N LEU A 10 1.21 37.46 10.13
CA LEU A 10 0.90 37.10 8.75
C LEU A 10 1.09 35.58 8.63
N ALA A 11 0.01 34.90 8.25
CA ALA A 11 0.06 33.48 7.93
C ALA A 11 1.20 33.23 6.94
N ARG A 12 2.09 32.30 7.27
CA ARG A 12 3.19 31.90 6.41
C ARG A 12 2.59 31.40 5.10
N LYS A 13 3.03 31.94 3.96
CA LYS A 13 2.61 31.43 2.65
C LYS A 13 2.91 29.93 2.61
N PRO A 14 1.94 29.07 2.23
CA PRO A 14 2.18 27.63 2.15
C PRO A 14 3.34 27.37 1.17
N GLY A 15 4.26 26.50 1.57
CA GLY A 15 5.36 26.09 0.71
C GLY A 15 4.86 25.21 -0.44
N TYR A 16 5.69 24.99 -1.46
CA TYR A 16 5.34 24.13 -2.61
C TYR A 16 4.97 22.69 -2.21
N PHE A 17 5.46 22.20 -1.06
CA PHE A 17 5.19 20.87 -0.53
C PHE A 17 4.16 20.85 0.60
N SER A 18 3.28 21.86 0.68
CA SER A 18 2.31 21.93 1.78
C SER A 18 1.31 20.76 1.81
N PHE A 19 1.18 20.02 0.70
CA PHE A 19 0.43 18.77 0.67
C PHE A 19 1.07 17.66 1.53
N LEU A 20 2.34 17.73 1.89
CA LEU A 20 2.98 16.77 2.79
C LEU A 20 2.79 17.12 4.28
N ASP A 21 2.39 18.37 4.57
CA ASP A 21 2.22 18.90 5.93
C ASP A 21 1.23 18.12 6.83
N PRO A 22 0.18 17.46 6.31
CA PRO A 22 -0.74 16.68 7.15
C PRO A 22 -0.05 15.54 7.90
N PHE A 23 1.13 15.09 7.49
CA PHE A 23 1.89 14.06 8.19
C PHE A 23 3.33 14.50 8.44
N SER A 24 3.85 14.16 9.63
CA SER A 24 5.26 14.33 9.94
C SER A 24 6.14 13.49 9.00
N PRO A 25 7.35 13.96 8.62
CA PRO A 25 8.30 13.18 7.82
C PRO A 25 8.58 11.77 8.36
N ALA A 26 8.49 11.56 9.67
CA ALA A 26 8.65 10.24 10.28
C ALA A 26 7.54 9.26 9.84
N VAL A 27 6.29 9.73 9.74
CA VAL A 27 5.14 8.90 9.31
C VAL A 27 5.32 8.48 7.86
N TRP A 28 5.77 9.40 7.00
CA TRP A 28 6.11 9.09 5.60
C TRP A 28 7.17 8.00 5.50
N LEU A 29 8.24 8.08 6.31
CA LEU A 29 9.28 7.06 6.37
C LEU A 29 8.73 5.70 6.83
N PHE A 30 7.96 5.67 7.91
CA PHE A 30 7.35 4.43 8.41
C PHE A 30 6.38 3.81 7.40
N MET A 31 5.65 4.64 6.65
CA MET A 31 4.77 4.16 5.59
C MET A 31 5.55 3.52 4.44
N LEU A 32 6.67 4.11 4.02
CA LEU A 32 7.56 3.51 3.02
C LEU A 32 8.13 2.18 3.51
N LEU A 33 8.57 2.10 4.77
CA LEU A 33 9.07 0.87 5.37
C LEU A 33 8.00 -0.22 5.45
N ALA A 34 6.78 0.13 5.86
CA ALA A 34 5.64 -0.79 5.91
C ALA A 34 5.29 -1.33 4.52
N TYR A 35 5.30 -0.46 3.50
CA TYR A 35 5.11 -0.85 2.09
C TYR A 35 6.15 -1.88 1.63
N LEU A 36 7.44 -1.64 1.91
CA LEU A 36 8.51 -2.57 1.55
C LEU A 36 8.38 -3.91 2.31
N ALA A 37 8.03 -3.86 3.59
CA ALA A 37 7.82 -5.04 4.41
C ALA A 37 6.67 -5.90 3.86
N VAL A 38 5.53 -5.30 3.52
CA VAL A 38 4.38 -6.03 2.96
C VAL A 38 4.71 -6.62 1.60
N SER A 39 5.42 -5.88 0.75
CA SER A 39 5.87 -6.39 -0.55
C SER A 39 6.78 -7.61 -0.40
N CYS A 40 7.71 -7.58 0.57
CA CYS A 40 8.59 -8.70 0.89
C CYS A 40 7.80 -9.90 1.43
N VAL A 41 6.88 -9.68 2.37
CA VAL A 41 6.02 -10.74 2.93
C VAL A 41 5.15 -11.38 1.85
N LEU A 42 4.57 -10.59 0.94
CA LEU A 42 3.80 -11.11 -0.20
C LEU A 42 4.66 -11.96 -1.12
N PHE A 43 5.87 -11.50 -1.45
CA PHE A 43 6.81 -12.24 -2.28
C PHE A 43 7.20 -13.58 -1.63
N LEU A 44 7.55 -13.58 -0.35
CA LEU A 44 7.90 -14.79 0.40
C LEU A 44 6.70 -15.75 0.52
N ALA A 45 5.53 -15.24 0.91
CA ALA A 45 4.31 -16.03 1.05
C ALA A 45 3.89 -16.67 -0.27
N ALA A 46 4.06 -15.96 -1.39
CA ALA A 46 3.73 -16.49 -2.71
C ALA A 46 4.73 -17.56 -3.18
N ARG A 47 6.01 -17.46 -2.81
CA ARG A 47 7.01 -18.48 -3.15
C ARG A 47 6.89 -19.73 -2.29
N LEU A 48 6.58 -19.57 -1.00
CA LEU A 48 6.44 -20.67 -0.04
C LEU A 48 5.11 -21.42 -0.17
N SER A 49 4.06 -20.76 -0.68
CA SER A 49 2.74 -21.39 -0.83
C SER A 49 2.62 -22.12 -2.18
N PRO A 50 2.59 -23.47 -2.22
CA PRO A 50 2.39 -24.22 -3.47
C PRO A 50 1.03 -23.91 -4.12
N TYR A 51 0.06 -23.38 -3.36
CA TYR A 51 -1.27 -23.00 -3.84
C TYR A 51 -1.31 -21.72 -4.69
N GLU A 52 -0.25 -20.91 -4.69
CA GLU A 52 -0.14 -19.75 -5.60
C GLU A 52 0.33 -20.14 -7.00
N TRP A 53 0.89 -21.35 -7.14
CA TRP A 53 1.34 -21.89 -8.40
C TRP A 53 0.14 -22.47 -9.15
N TYR A 54 -0.17 -21.93 -10.33
CA TYR A 54 -1.31 -22.40 -11.11
C TYR A 54 -0.95 -22.64 -12.56
N ASN A 55 -1.68 -23.56 -13.19
CA ASN A 55 -1.52 -23.82 -14.61
C ASN A 55 -2.38 -22.81 -15.41
N PRO A 56 -1.78 -21.96 -16.26
CA PRO A 56 -2.53 -21.01 -17.08
C PRO A 56 -3.41 -21.67 -18.15
N HIS A 57 -3.15 -22.93 -18.51
CA HIS A 57 -3.90 -23.69 -19.51
C HIS A 57 -4.34 -25.07 -18.98
N PRO A 58 -5.33 -25.14 -18.07
CA PRO A 58 -5.79 -26.39 -17.47
C PRO A 58 -6.43 -27.37 -18.49
N CYS A 59 -6.84 -26.87 -19.66
CA CYS A 59 -7.46 -27.64 -20.73
C CYS A 59 -6.47 -28.42 -21.62
N LEU A 60 -5.18 -28.05 -21.64
CA LEU A 60 -4.15 -28.72 -22.45
C LEU A 60 -3.45 -29.80 -21.62
N ARG A 61 -3.82 -31.06 -21.86
CA ARG A 61 -3.35 -32.24 -21.09
C ARG A 61 -1.83 -32.46 -21.16
N GLU A 62 -1.17 -31.99 -22.22
CA GLU A 62 0.29 -32.04 -22.43
C GLU A 62 1.09 -31.01 -21.61
N ARG A 63 0.45 -29.96 -21.08
CA ARG A 63 1.12 -28.82 -20.43
C ARG A 63 0.88 -28.74 -18.93
N ARG A 64 0.62 -29.88 -18.27
CA ARG A 64 0.33 -29.94 -16.83
C ARG A 64 1.46 -29.43 -15.94
N ASP A 65 2.70 -29.54 -16.41
CA ASP A 65 3.91 -29.24 -15.62
C ASP A 65 4.33 -27.76 -15.65
N ILE A 66 3.64 -26.91 -16.43
CA ILE A 66 3.89 -25.46 -16.42
C ILE A 66 3.02 -24.83 -15.33
N LEU A 67 3.64 -24.55 -14.18
CA LEU A 67 3.03 -23.76 -13.12
C LEU A 67 3.60 -22.34 -13.13
N GLU A 68 2.70 -21.36 -13.15
CA GLU A 68 3.05 -19.94 -13.08
C GLU A 68 2.63 -19.36 -11.73
N ASN A 69 3.40 -18.36 -11.28
CA ASN A 69 3.12 -17.60 -10.08
C ASN A 69 3.05 -16.12 -10.46
N GLN A 70 1.90 -15.48 -10.23
CA GLN A 70 1.69 -14.08 -10.63
C GLN A 70 2.52 -13.10 -9.77
N TYR A 71 2.98 -13.50 -8.59
CA TYR A 71 3.83 -12.68 -7.72
C TYR A 71 5.31 -12.81 -8.10
N THR A 72 5.70 -12.11 -9.15
CA THR A 72 7.11 -11.73 -9.40
C THR A 72 7.52 -10.58 -8.47
N LEU A 73 8.83 -10.29 -8.33
CA LEU A 73 9.31 -9.18 -7.48
C LEU A 73 8.62 -7.84 -7.83
N GLY A 74 8.47 -7.56 -9.12
CA GLY A 74 7.76 -6.36 -9.60
C GLY A 74 6.28 -6.37 -9.23
N ASN A 75 5.61 -7.50 -9.41
CA ASN A 75 4.19 -7.65 -9.10
C ASN A 75 3.90 -7.60 -7.59
N SER A 76 4.80 -8.11 -6.75
CA SER A 76 4.70 -7.99 -5.29
C SER A 76 4.89 -6.56 -4.78
N LEU A 77 5.62 -5.71 -5.52
CA LEU A 77 5.74 -4.27 -5.25
C LEU A 77 4.53 -3.50 -5.79
N TRP A 78 4.03 -3.88 -6.97
CA TRP A 78 2.91 -3.23 -7.61
C TRP A 78 1.57 -3.46 -6.88
N PHE A 79 1.35 -4.66 -6.35
CA PHE A 79 0.11 -5.01 -5.67
C PHE A 79 -0.22 -4.07 -4.49
N PRO A 80 0.71 -3.79 -3.54
CA PRO A 80 0.45 -2.85 -2.46
C PRO A 80 0.19 -1.41 -2.92
N VAL A 81 0.80 -0.98 -4.05
CA VAL A 81 0.55 0.36 -4.64
C VAL A 81 -0.91 0.50 -5.08
N GLY A 82 -1.46 -0.53 -5.74
CA GLY A 82 -2.88 -0.53 -6.16
C GLY A 82 -3.86 -0.41 -4.97
N GLY A 83 -3.51 -1.01 -3.83
CA GLY A 83 -4.26 -0.86 -2.57
C GLY A 83 -4.17 0.56 -2.00
N PHE A 84 -2.98 1.15 -1.98
CA PHE A 84 -2.76 2.52 -1.50
C PHE A 84 -3.45 3.57 -2.37
N MET A 85 -3.49 3.36 -3.69
CA MET A 85 -4.18 4.25 -4.62
C MET A 85 -5.70 4.03 -4.67
N GLN A 86 -6.24 3.05 -3.93
CA GLN A 86 -7.65 2.65 -3.97
C GLN A 86 -8.16 2.23 -5.36
N GLN A 87 -7.26 1.85 -6.27
CA GLN A 87 -7.59 1.44 -7.64
C GLN A 87 -7.65 -0.09 -7.80
N GLY A 88 -7.12 -0.83 -6.81
CA GLY A 88 -6.98 -2.27 -6.89
C GLY A 88 -5.82 -2.68 -7.80
N SER A 89 -5.64 -3.98 -8.01
CA SER A 89 -4.63 -4.52 -8.93
C SER A 89 -5.20 -5.70 -9.70
N GLU A 90 -4.70 -5.93 -10.90
CA GLU A 90 -5.06 -7.10 -11.72
C GLU A 90 -4.54 -8.43 -11.12
N ILE A 91 -3.63 -8.36 -10.15
CA ILE A 91 -3.05 -9.51 -9.47
C ILE A 91 -4.00 -9.92 -8.34
N MET A 92 -4.54 -11.12 -8.42
CA MET A 92 -5.47 -11.64 -7.42
C MET A 92 -4.83 -12.72 -6.55
N PRO A 93 -4.71 -12.53 -5.22
CA PRO A 93 -4.16 -13.54 -4.31
C PRO A 93 -5.06 -14.79 -4.26
N ARG A 94 -4.46 -15.96 -4.42
CA ARG A 94 -5.16 -17.25 -4.46
C ARG A 94 -5.04 -18.01 -3.14
N ALA A 95 -3.86 -18.02 -2.54
CA ALA A 95 -3.62 -18.67 -1.27
C ALA A 95 -4.27 -17.89 -0.11
N LEU A 96 -4.64 -18.61 0.95
CA LEU A 96 -5.21 -17.97 2.14
C LEU A 96 -4.21 -17.01 2.80
N SER A 97 -2.92 -17.37 2.81
CA SER A 97 -1.83 -16.58 3.37
C SER A 97 -1.70 -15.20 2.71
N THR A 98 -1.66 -15.15 1.38
CA THR A 98 -1.56 -13.91 0.59
C THR A 98 -2.83 -13.06 0.73
N ARG A 99 -4.01 -13.70 0.80
CA ARG A 99 -5.29 -13.01 1.08
C ARG A 99 -5.30 -12.34 2.45
N CYS A 100 -4.86 -13.02 3.50
CA CYS A 100 -4.77 -12.42 4.83
C CYS A 100 -3.83 -11.21 4.84
N VAL A 101 -2.64 -11.32 4.22
CA VAL A 101 -1.69 -10.21 4.11
C VAL A 101 -2.30 -9.03 3.34
N SER A 102 -2.97 -9.29 2.22
CA SER A 102 -3.65 -8.23 1.46
C SER A 102 -4.77 -7.56 2.23
N GLY A 103 -5.54 -8.30 3.04
CA GLY A 103 -6.63 -7.76 3.84
C GLY A 103 -6.12 -6.83 4.94
N VAL A 104 -5.04 -7.22 5.62
CA VAL A 104 -4.37 -6.37 6.62
C VAL A 104 -3.80 -5.11 5.96
N TRP A 105 -3.14 -5.25 4.82
CA TRP A 105 -2.63 -4.11 4.07
C TRP A 105 -3.75 -3.15 3.67
N TRP A 106 -4.86 -3.67 3.17
CA TRP A 106 -6.01 -2.86 2.77
C TRP A 106 -6.60 -2.07 3.94
N ALA A 107 -6.80 -2.71 5.09
CA ALA A 107 -7.26 -2.04 6.31
C ALA A 107 -6.29 -0.93 6.75
N PHE A 108 -4.97 -1.21 6.72
CA PHE A 108 -3.95 -0.22 7.03
C PHE A 108 -4.01 0.98 6.08
N THR A 109 -4.10 0.76 4.77
CA THR A 109 -4.18 1.85 3.78
C THR A 109 -5.43 2.71 3.97
N LEU A 110 -6.57 2.11 4.29
CA LEU A 110 -7.80 2.85 4.55
C LEU A 110 -7.67 3.76 5.78
N ILE A 111 -7.05 3.27 6.86
CA ILE A 111 -6.81 4.07 8.07
C ILE A 111 -5.91 5.26 7.75
N ILE A 112 -4.79 5.02 7.06
CA ILE A 112 -3.83 6.08 6.72
C ILE A 112 -4.46 7.14 5.83
N ILE A 113 -5.17 6.76 4.77
CA ILE A 113 -5.79 7.72 3.86
C ILE A 113 -6.88 8.51 4.59
N SER A 114 -7.70 7.84 5.40
CA SER A 114 -8.73 8.51 6.21
C SER A 114 -8.11 9.51 7.17
N SER A 115 -7.03 9.16 7.87
CA SER A 115 -6.29 10.07 8.76
C SER A 115 -5.65 11.23 8.01
N TYR A 116 -5.11 10.99 6.81
CA TYR A 116 -4.54 12.04 5.97
C TYR A 116 -5.62 13.04 5.57
N THR A 117 -6.77 12.55 5.11
CA THR A 117 -7.91 13.42 4.76
C THR A 117 -8.47 14.16 5.96
N ALA A 118 -8.49 13.55 7.14
CA ALA A 118 -8.98 14.17 8.37
C ALA A 118 -8.06 15.27 8.89
N ASN A 119 -6.73 15.15 8.70
CA ASN A 119 -5.76 16.17 9.13
C ASN A 119 -5.50 17.25 8.06
N LEU A 120 -6.01 17.05 6.85
CA LEU A 120 -6.00 18.03 5.77
C LEU A 120 -7.22 18.97 5.82
N ALA A 121 -8.36 18.49 6.36
CA ALA A 121 -9.60 19.24 6.51
C ALA A 121 -9.55 20.23 7.69
#